data_AF-A0A7X3Z8P6-F1
#
_entry.id   AF-A0A7X3Z8P6-F1
#
_cell.length_a   1.000
_cell.length_b   1.000
_cell.length_c   1.000
_cell.angle_alpha   90.00
_cell.angle_beta   90.00
_cell.angle_gamma   90.00
#
_symmetry.space_group_name_H-M   'P 1'
#
loop_
_entity.id
_entity.type
_entity.pdbx_description
1 polymer ?
#
loop_
_entity_poly.entity_id
_entity_poly.type
_entity_poly.pdbx_seq_one_letter_code
_entity_poly.pdbx_strand_id
1 'polypeptide(L)'
;MVVEIGHFALILALAVACLQAVLPLVGAHRRWSAWIAVAEPAALLQAVLLAVAFAALTYAFVTSDFSVRLVAANSHTLKPMIYKVSGVWGNHEGSMLLWCLILA
;
A
#
# COMPACT_ATOMS: atom_id res chain seq x y z
N MET A 1 -5.26 -15.03 6.05
CA MET A 1 -6.31 -14.22 5.41
C MET A 1 -6.00 -12.72 5.44
N VAL A 2 -5.49 -12.16 6.55
CA VAL A 2 -5.15 -10.71 6.62
C VAL A 2 -4.10 -10.31 5.57
N VAL A 3 -3.05 -11.13 5.42
CA VAL A 3 -1.98 -10.90 4.44
C VAL A 3 -2.52 -10.90 3.01
N GLU A 4 -3.41 -11.83 2.69
CA GLU A 4 -4.03 -11.99 1.38
C GLU A 4 -4.93 -10.80 1.04
N ILE A 5 -5.67 -10.26 2.03
CA ILE A 5 -6.43 -9.02 1.87
C ILE A 5 -5.48 -7.85 1.59
N GLY A 6 -4.38 -7.72 2.35
CA GLY A 6 -3.38 -6.68 2.11
C GLY A 6 -2.74 -6.76 0.73
N HIS A 7 -2.42 -7.99 0.29
CA HIS A 7 -1.84 -8.23 -1.03
C HIS A 7 -2.83 -7.91 -2.16
N PHE A 8 -4.09 -8.31 -2.01
CA PHE A 8 -5.15 -7.95 -2.95
C PHE A 8 -5.38 -6.43 -3.00
N ALA A 9 -5.37 -5.76 -1.85
CA ALA A 9 -5.47 -4.30 -1.78
C ALA A 9 -4.32 -3.61 -2.52
N LEU A 10 -3.09 -4.12 -2.45
CA LEU A 10 -1.96 -3.60 -3.25
C LEU A 10 -2.19 -3.74 -4.76
N ILE A 11 -2.71 -4.88 -5.21
CA ILE A 11 -3.01 -5.11 -6.62
C ILE A 11 -4.09 -4.12 -7.10
N LEU A 12 -5.13 -3.91 -6.29
CA LEU A 12 -6.14 -2.90 -6.59
C LEU A 12 -5.58 -1.48 -6.58
N ALA A 13 -4.70 -1.14 -5.63
CA ALA A 13 -4.04 0.16 -5.58
C ALA A 13 -3.19 0.40 -6.84
N LEU A 14 -2.55 -0.63 -7.38
CA LEU A 14 -1.84 -0.51 -8.65
C LEU A 14 -2.80 -0.20 -9.81
N ALA A 15 -3.94 -0.91 -9.88
CA ALA A 15 -4.95 -0.66 -10.91
C ALA A 15 -5.54 0.76 -10.80
N VAL A 16 -5.86 1.21 -9.59
CA VAL A 16 -6.37 2.57 -9.31
C VAL A 16 -5.32 3.62 -9.66
N ALA A 17 -4.04 3.41 -9.33
CA ALA A 17 -2.96 4.31 -9.72
C ALA A 17 -2.87 4.48 -11.25
N CYS A 18 -2.98 3.39 -12.01
CA CYS A 18 -2.99 3.47 -13.47
C CYS A 18 -4.20 4.28 -13.99
N LEU A 19 -5.39 4.06 -13.43
CA LEU A 19 -6.59 4.81 -13.81
C LEU A 19 -6.48 6.30 -13.43
N GLN A 20 -6.00 6.59 -12.22
CA GLN A 20 -5.77 7.95 -11.71
C GLN A 20 -4.71 8.70 -12.51
N ALA A 21 -3.69 8.01 -13.01
CA ALA A 21 -2.68 8.62 -13.87
C ALA A 21 -3.23 8.91 -15.27
N VAL A 22 -3.93 7.95 -15.88
CA VAL A 22 -4.31 8.04 -17.29
C VAL A 22 -5.57 8.89 -17.51
N LEU A 23 -6.65 8.65 -16.76
CA LEU A 23 -7.95 9.26 -17.05
C LEU A 23 -7.94 10.78 -16.89
N PRO A 24 -7.42 11.37 -15.80
CA PRO A 24 -7.38 12.82 -15.63
C PRO A 24 -6.44 13.50 -16.63
N LEU A 25 -5.30 12.88 -16.97
CA LEU A 25 -4.37 13.43 -17.97
C LEU A 25 -5.00 13.46 -19.36
N VAL A 26 -5.64 12.37 -19.79
CA VAL A 26 -6.38 12.33 -21.06
C VAL A 26 -7.55 13.30 -21.03
N GLY A 27 -8.28 13.35 -19.92
CA GLY A 27 -9.39 14.27 -19.69
C GLY A 27 -8.97 15.73 -19.80
N ALA A 28 -7.84 16.11 -19.21
CA ALA A 28 -7.27 17.45 -19.30
C ALA A 28 -6.87 17.80 -20.74
N HIS A 29 -6.21 16.87 -21.45
CA HIS A 29 -5.80 17.08 -22.83
C HIS A 29 -7.00 17.22 -23.79
N ARG A 30 -8.07 16.44 -23.57
CA ARG A 30 -9.30 16.44 -24.40
C ARG A 30 -10.39 17.40 -23.92
N ARG A 31 -10.17 18.08 -22.77
CA ARG A 31 -11.15 18.93 -22.07
C ARG A 31 -12.44 18.20 -21.66
N TRP A 32 -12.32 16.94 -21.25
CA TRP A 32 -13.44 16.14 -20.75
C TRP A 32 -13.55 16.24 -19.23
N SER A 33 -14.45 17.09 -18.75
CA SER A 33 -14.66 17.35 -17.32
C SER A 33 -14.95 16.07 -16.52
N ALA A 34 -15.74 15.14 -17.08
CA ALA A 34 -16.06 13.88 -16.43
C ALA A 34 -14.82 12.99 -16.16
N TRP A 35 -13.82 13.02 -17.05
CA TRP A 35 -12.60 12.23 -16.89
C TRP A 35 -11.62 12.88 -15.92
N ILE A 36 -11.58 14.22 -15.91
CA ILE A 36 -10.81 14.99 -14.91
C ILE A 36 -11.35 14.72 -13.51
N ALA A 37 -12.68 14.66 -13.36
CA ALA A 37 -13.35 14.43 -12.08
C ALA A 37 -13.04 13.06 -11.44
N VAL A 38 -12.46 12.10 -12.19
CA VAL A 38 -12.05 10.80 -11.64
C VAL A 38 -10.84 10.92 -10.70
N ALA A 39 -10.04 11.99 -10.83
CA ALA A 39 -8.80 12.16 -10.06
C ALA A 39 -9.02 12.08 -8.54
N GLU A 40 -10.02 12.80 -8.03
CA GLU A 40 -10.29 12.92 -6.60
C GLU A 40 -10.77 11.61 -5.94
N PRO A 41 -11.84 10.93 -6.44
CA PRO A 41 -12.25 9.66 -5.86
C PRO A 41 -11.20 8.55 -6.04
N ALA A 42 -10.42 8.59 -7.12
CA ALA A 42 -9.34 7.63 -7.31
C ALA A 42 -8.21 7.83 -6.29
N ALA A 43 -7.84 9.07 -5.97
CA ALA A 43 -6.84 9.37 -4.94
C ALA A 43 -7.28 8.92 -3.55
N LEU A 44 -8.53 9.18 -3.17
CA LEU A 44 -9.08 8.68 -1.91
C LEU A 44 -9.08 7.15 -1.83
N LEU A 45 -9.49 6.48 -2.91
CA LEU A 45 -9.47 5.03 -2.98
C LEU A 45 -8.03 4.49 -2.91
N GLN A 46 -7.07 5.14 -3.56
CA GLN A 46 -5.65 4.81 -3.51
C GLN A 46 -5.12 4.85 -2.08
N ALA A 47 -5.38 5.94 -1.36
CA ALA A 47 -4.95 6.11 0.03
C ALA A 47 -5.52 5.01 0.94
N VAL A 48 -6.82 4.70 0.80
CA VAL A 48 -7.48 3.63 1.59
C VAL A 48 -6.86 2.26 1.29
N LEU A 49 -6.66 1.92 0.01
CA LEU A 49 -6.11 0.62 -0.38
C LEU A 49 -4.67 0.44 0.11
N LEU A 50 -3.83 1.49 0.01
CA LEU A 50 -2.48 1.48 0.53
C LEU A 50 -2.44 1.41 2.06
N ALA A 51 -3.36 2.09 2.75
CA ALA A 51 -3.47 2.02 4.21
C ALA A 51 -3.83 0.61 4.67
N VAL A 52 -4.78 -0.05 4.00
CA VAL A 52 -5.16 -1.45 4.27
C VAL A 52 -3.98 -2.39 4.05
N ALA A 53 -3.25 -2.24 2.94
CA ALA A 53 -2.06 -3.01 2.66
C ALA A 53 -0.97 -2.84 3.73
N PHE A 54 -0.71 -1.60 4.14
CA PHE A 54 0.29 -1.30 5.15
C PHE A 54 -0.10 -1.81 6.54
N ALA A 55 -1.39 -1.73 6.89
CA ALA A 55 -1.92 -2.29 8.14
C ALA A 55 -1.80 -3.82 8.16
N ALA A 56 -2.11 -4.50 7.05
CA ALA A 56 -1.96 -5.95 6.92
C ALA A 56 -0.49 -6.38 7.04
N LEU A 57 0.44 -5.65 6.41
CA LEU A 57 1.87 -5.91 6.55
C LEU A 57 2.35 -5.68 7.99
N THR A 58 1.87 -4.61 8.63
CA THR A 58 2.16 -4.32 10.03
C THR A 58 1.70 -5.46 10.93
N TYR A 59 0.47 -5.97 10.72
CA TYR A 59 -0.05 -7.12 11.44
C TYR A 59 0.86 -8.34 11.28
N ALA A 60 1.33 -8.65 10.06
CA ALA A 60 2.23 -9.77 9.80
C ALA A 60 3.58 -9.63 10.55
N PHE A 61 4.17 -8.43 10.59
CA PHE A 61 5.40 -8.18 11.35
C PHE A 61 5.21 -8.32 12.86
N VAL A 62 4.13 -7.75 13.40
CA VAL A 62 3.82 -7.76 14.84
C VAL A 62 3.54 -9.16 15.35
N THR A 63 2.80 -9.95 14.57
CA THR A 63 2.48 -11.34 14.90
C THR A 63 3.59 -12.33 14.51
N SER A 64 4.65 -11.85 13.85
CA SER A 64 5.74 -12.68 13.35
C SER A 64 5.25 -13.79 12.41
N ASP A 65 4.38 -13.44 11.47
CA ASP A 65 3.92 -14.34 10.42
C ASP A 65 5.04 -14.61 9.41
N PHE A 66 5.77 -15.69 9.64
CA PHE A 66 6.91 -16.10 8.80
C PHE A 66 6.52 -16.76 7.47
N SER A 67 5.23 -16.95 7.20
CA SER A 67 4.79 -17.34 5.84
C SER A 67 5.05 -16.23 4.83
N VAL A 68 5.13 -14.97 5.30
CA VAL A 68 5.50 -13.81 4.51
C VAL A 68 7.01 -13.70 4.43
N ARG A 69 7.57 -13.85 3.22
CA ARG A 69 9.02 -13.77 2.98
C ARG A 69 9.67 -12.52 3.58
N LEU A 70 9.02 -11.37 3.48
CA LEU A 70 9.55 -10.11 3.99
C LEU A 70 9.68 -10.12 5.53
N VAL A 71 8.70 -10.70 6.23
CA VAL A 71 8.72 -10.86 7.68
C VAL A 71 9.80 -11.85 8.09
N ALA A 72 9.91 -12.99 7.39
CA ALA A 72 10.95 -13.99 7.63
C ALA A 72 12.37 -13.44 7.45
N ALA A 73 12.56 -12.51 6.49
CA ALA A 73 13.86 -11.89 6.25
C ALA A 73 14.22 -10.78 7.26
N ASN A 74 13.24 -10.14 7.90
CA ASN A 74 13.46 -8.91 8.68
C ASN A 74 12.97 -8.98 10.14
N SER A 75 12.40 -10.09 10.59
CA SER A 75 11.83 -10.26 11.94
C SER A 75 12.17 -11.63 12.54
N HIS A 76 12.01 -11.76 13.84
CA HIS A 76 12.16 -13.02 14.59
C HIS A 76 11.36 -12.95 15.89
N THR A 77 11.02 -14.11 16.47
CA THR A 77 10.03 -14.20 17.56
C THR A 77 10.44 -13.42 18.80
N LEU A 78 11.73 -13.44 19.15
CA LEU A 78 12.30 -12.76 20.33
C LEU A 78 12.56 -11.26 20.14
N LYS A 79 12.32 -10.71 18.94
CA LYS A 79 12.53 -9.29 18.67
C LYS A 79 11.57 -8.45 19.54
N PRO A 80 12.05 -7.45 20.31
CA PRO A 80 11.16 -6.59 21.08
C PRO A 80 10.11 -5.91 20.19
N MET A 81 8.90 -5.71 20.74
CA MET A 81 7.72 -5.27 19.98
C MET A 81 7.96 -3.99 19.16
N ILE A 82 8.63 -3.00 19.75
CA ILE A 82 8.98 -1.75 19.06
C ILE A 82 9.80 -1.98 17.78
N TYR A 83 10.69 -2.98 17.78
CA TYR A 83 11.52 -3.33 16.63
C TYR A 83 10.78 -4.19 15.60
N LYS A 84 9.71 -4.90 16.00
CA LYS A 84 8.81 -5.56 15.04
C LYS A 84 8.01 -4.53 14.26
N VAL A 85 7.50 -3.50 14.95
CA VAL A 85 6.79 -2.37 14.33
C VAL A 85 7.72 -1.57 13.42
N SER A 86 8.87 -1.10 13.91
CA SER A 86 9.81 -0.34 13.07
C SER A 86 10.42 -1.18 11.94
N GLY A 87 10.47 -2.51 12.11
CA GLY A 87 10.89 -3.45 11.08
C GLY A 87 9.99 -3.46 9.85
N VAL A 88 8.71 -3.04 9.98
CA VAL A 88 7.76 -2.96 8.87
C VAL A 88 8.30 -2.05 7.77
N TRP A 89 8.81 -0.87 8.12
CA TRP A 89 9.34 0.13 7.17
C TRP A 89 10.86 0.30 7.24
N GLY A 90 11.57 -0.44 8.12
CA GLY A 90 13.03 -0.41 8.22
C GLY A 90 13.75 -1.16 7.09
N ASN A 91 13.01 -1.71 6.12
CA ASN A 91 13.51 -2.48 4.99
C ASN A 91 13.09 -1.83 3.66
N HIS A 92 13.68 -2.26 2.55
CA HIS A 92 13.43 -1.66 1.23
C HIS A 92 11.95 -1.76 0.79
N GLU A 93 11.35 -2.95 0.83
CA GLU A 93 9.98 -3.17 0.34
C GLU A 93 8.94 -2.43 1.19
N GLY A 94 9.10 -2.48 2.51
CA GLY A 94 8.18 -1.84 3.44
C GLY A 94 8.33 -0.32 3.52
N SER A 95 9.54 0.23 3.34
CA SER A 95 9.72 1.68 3.21
C SER A 95 9.10 2.20 1.93
N MET A 96 9.17 1.47 0.81
CA MET A 96 8.49 1.84 -0.43
C MET A 96 6.97 1.89 -0.24
N LEU A 97 6.39 0.90 0.45
CA LEU A 97 4.96 0.93 0.75
C LEU A 97 4.57 2.11 1.66
N LEU A 98 5.39 2.41 2.68
CA LEU A 98 5.16 3.59 3.53
C LEU A 98 5.21 4.90 2.73
N TRP A 99 6.19 5.04 1.83
CA TRP A 99 6.29 6.23 0.98
C TRP A 99 5.10 6.37 0.03
N CYS A 100 4.65 5.28 -0.59
CA CYS A 100 3.43 5.29 -1.39
C CYS A 100 2.23 5.73 -0.56
N LEU A 101 2.09 5.26 0.68
CA LEU A 101 1.00 5.64 1.58
C LEU A 101 1.05 7.13 1.96
N ILE A 102 2.24 7.67 2.27
CA ILE A 102 2.40 9.09 2.63
C ILE A 102 2.07 10.02 1.47
N LEU A 103 2.34 9.59 0.24
CA LEU A 103 2.15 10.39 -0.98
C LEU A 103 0.75 10.25 -1.62
N ALA A 104 -0.04 9.27 -1.19
CA ALA A 104 -1.39 9.02 -1.70
C ALA A 104 -2.41 10.02 -1.12
#